data_AF-A0A6H1R803-F1
#
_entry.id   AF-A0A6H1R803-F1
#
_cell.length_a   1.000
_cell.length_b   1.000
_cell.length_c   1.000
_cell.angle_alpha   90.00
_cell.angle_beta   90.00
_cell.angle_gamma   90.00
#
_symmetry.space_group_name_H-M   'P 1'
#
loop_
_entity.id
_entity.type
_entity.pdbx_description
1 polymer ?
#
loop_
_entity_poly.entity_id
_entity_poly.type
_entity_poly.pdbx_seq_one_letter_code
_entity_poly.pdbx_strand_id
1 'polypeptide(L)'
;MTSLTRTITPADPGLLTRAQALAQGITDRQLRESSEYRRVIHGVYCSSAIEATHVLRCHAAALVLPTPAIITGRSAATLYGVQLARAHDRVEVLVSGQKYMNRRFGLRCWSVRSWDFERVEWGRIHLATIERTMLDLLARNPLRSAVAAGDALIHAGLINQETVYAFLARRHDHGIVRARRAAALLDGRAESLPESELRVVLVQAGFRPTPQVEIRDGYGFVARVDLALEEAKIALEYDGAWHADPAQHALDQERLRRIRACGWHVIVVTAERLYQRLPDLLAEVQAAFTARR
;
A
#
# COMPACT_ATOMS: atom_id res chain seq x y z
N MET A 1 -26.84 -2.55 -1.12
CA MET A 1 -26.23 -3.66 -0.36
C MET A 1 -26.00 -4.83 -1.29
N THR A 2 -24.97 -4.74 -2.14
CA THR A 2 -24.61 -5.82 -3.08
C THR A 2 -23.27 -6.36 -2.59
N SER A 3 -23.34 -7.34 -1.68
CA SER A 3 -22.17 -8.02 -1.14
C SER A 3 -21.57 -8.87 -2.25
N LEU A 4 -20.54 -8.36 -2.93
CA LEU A 4 -19.67 -9.16 -3.78
C LEU A 4 -18.76 -10.00 -2.88
N THR A 5 -19.33 -11.01 -2.23
CA THR A 5 -18.57 -12.04 -1.52
C THR A 5 -18.02 -13.00 -2.57
N ARG A 6 -17.02 -12.56 -3.32
CA ARG A 6 -16.25 -13.46 -4.19
C ARG A 6 -15.50 -14.40 -3.24
N THR A 7 -15.93 -15.65 -3.16
CA THR A 7 -15.24 -16.69 -2.37
C THR A 7 -13.84 -16.87 -2.95
N ILE A 8 -12.84 -16.26 -2.34
CA ILE A 8 -11.43 -16.46 -2.70
C ILE A 8 -11.00 -17.77 -2.03
N THR A 9 -11.33 -18.90 -2.64
CA THR A 9 -10.81 -20.21 -2.24
C THR A 9 -9.49 -20.44 -2.96
N PRO A 10 -8.35 -20.64 -2.27
CA PRO A 10 -7.09 -20.88 -2.97
C PRO A 10 -6.94 -22.32 -3.42
N ALA A 11 -6.55 -22.51 -4.69
CA ALA A 11 -5.93 -23.74 -5.17
C ALA A 11 -4.61 -23.99 -4.43
N ASP A 12 -4.22 -25.25 -4.22
CA ASP A 12 -3.00 -25.62 -3.50
C ASP A 12 -1.75 -25.10 -4.25
N PRO A 13 -1.06 -24.05 -3.77
CA PRO A 13 -0.07 -23.33 -4.56
C PRO A 13 1.32 -23.98 -4.49
N GLY A 14 1.38 -25.32 -4.36
CA GLY A 14 2.63 -26.07 -4.22
C GLY A 14 3.35 -25.85 -2.89
N LEU A 15 2.59 -25.64 -1.81
CA LEU A 15 3.13 -25.46 -0.47
C LEU A 15 3.22 -26.79 0.29
N LEU A 16 4.31 -26.97 1.01
CA LEU A 16 4.56 -28.13 1.84
C LEU A 16 4.91 -27.70 3.27
N THR A 17 4.13 -28.14 4.25
CA THR A 17 4.57 -28.05 5.64
C THR A 17 5.74 -29.02 5.88
N ARG A 18 6.60 -28.73 6.86
CA ARG A 18 7.69 -29.65 7.25
C ARG A 18 7.17 -31.05 7.55
N ALA A 19 6.01 -31.18 8.20
CA ALA A 19 5.41 -32.47 8.50
C ALA A 19 5.03 -33.25 7.23
N GLN A 20 4.43 -32.57 6.25
CA GLN A 20 4.10 -33.18 4.94
C GLN A 20 5.36 -33.57 4.16
N ALA A 21 6.41 -32.74 4.18
CA ALA A 21 7.70 -33.07 3.56
C ALA A 21 8.29 -34.38 4.09
N LEU A 22 8.37 -34.49 5.42
CA LEU A 22 8.91 -35.67 6.07
C LEU A 22 8.06 -36.91 5.79
N ALA A 23 6.74 -36.78 5.77
CA ALA A 23 5.83 -37.87 5.43
C ALA A 23 6.00 -38.34 3.96
N GLN A 24 6.48 -37.48 3.07
CA GLN A 24 6.82 -37.80 1.68
C GLN A 24 8.28 -38.28 1.49
N GLY A 25 9.03 -38.50 2.59
CA GLY A 25 10.42 -38.93 2.53
C GLY A 25 11.43 -37.82 2.25
N ILE A 26 11.00 -36.56 2.15
CA ILE A 26 11.89 -35.40 1.97
C ILE A 26 12.50 -35.06 3.32
N THR A 27 13.82 -35.21 3.43
CA THR A 27 14.54 -34.95 4.67
C THR A 27 14.67 -33.47 4.99
N ASP A 28 14.84 -33.17 6.27
CA ASP A 28 15.18 -31.82 6.75
C ASP A 28 16.45 -31.25 6.10
N ARG A 29 17.40 -32.12 5.73
CA ARG A 29 18.61 -31.74 5.02
C ARG A 29 18.28 -31.27 3.61
N GLN A 30 17.49 -32.03 2.87
CA GLN A 30 17.04 -31.65 1.52
C GLN A 30 16.28 -30.31 1.53
N LEU A 31 15.38 -30.10 2.50
CA LEU A 31 14.64 -28.83 2.62
C LEU A 31 15.53 -27.59 2.89
N ARG A 32 16.73 -27.78 3.46
CA ARG A 32 17.64 -26.68 3.82
C ARG A 32 18.77 -26.48 2.82
N GLU A 33 19.28 -27.56 2.24
CA GLU A 33 20.51 -27.54 1.44
C GLU A 33 20.24 -27.71 -0.06
N SER A 34 19.10 -28.29 -0.46
CA SER A 34 18.77 -28.43 -1.89
C SER A 34 18.35 -27.08 -2.47
N SER A 35 18.77 -26.80 -3.71
CA SER A 35 18.29 -25.66 -4.49
C SER A 35 16.84 -25.83 -4.96
N GLU A 36 16.29 -27.04 -4.88
CA GLU A 36 14.92 -27.37 -5.33
C GLU A 36 13.84 -26.79 -4.42
N TYR A 37 14.16 -26.50 -3.15
CA TYR A 37 13.20 -26.04 -2.16
C TYR A 37 13.55 -24.66 -1.62
N ARG A 38 12.54 -23.82 -1.48
CA ARG A 38 12.64 -22.52 -0.82
C ARG A 38 11.77 -22.52 0.43
N ARG A 39 12.35 -22.05 1.53
CA ARG A 39 11.55 -21.75 2.74
C ARG A 39 10.73 -20.49 2.52
N VAL A 40 9.41 -20.61 2.56
CA VAL A 40 8.48 -19.47 2.41
C VAL A 40 8.35 -18.75 3.75
N ILE A 41 7.96 -19.48 4.80
CA ILE A 41 7.94 -19.00 6.19
C ILE A 41 8.47 -20.07 7.15
N HIS A 42 8.45 -19.80 8.45
CA HIS A 42 8.84 -20.82 9.42
C HIS A 42 7.98 -22.10 9.30
N GLY A 43 8.59 -23.21 8.85
CA GLY A 43 7.95 -24.54 8.82
C GLY A 43 7.16 -24.84 7.54
N VAL A 44 7.18 -23.94 6.55
CA VAL A 44 6.51 -24.12 5.26
C VAL A 44 7.47 -23.80 4.11
N TYR A 45 7.49 -24.69 3.13
CA TYR A 45 8.38 -24.68 1.98
C TYR A 45 7.57 -24.75 0.69
N CYS A 46 8.20 -24.40 -0.43
CA CYS A 46 7.68 -24.61 -1.77
C CYS A 46 8.83 -25.02 -2.70
N SER A 47 8.52 -25.49 -3.90
CA SER A 47 9.54 -25.60 -4.95
C SER A 47 10.14 -24.22 -5.26
N SER A 48 11.46 -24.15 -5.46
CA SER A 48 12.16 -22.92 -5.85
C SER A 48 11.73 -22.40 -7.23
N ALA A 49 11.15 -23.25 -8.07
CA ALA A 49 10.58 -22.89 -9.38
C ALA A 49 9.31 -22.03 -9.25
N ILE A 50 8.63 -22.07 -8.10
CA ILE A 50 7.46 -21.24 -7.85
C ILE A 50 7.91 -19.81 -7.55
N GLU A 51 7.29 -18.85 -8.24
CA GLU A 51 7.54 -17.43 -8.03
C GLU A 51 7.23 -17.02 -6.58
N ALA A 52 8.15 -16.27 -5.98
CA ALA A 52 7.95 -15.74 -4.64
C ALA A 52 6.96 -14.56 -4.72
N THR A 53 5.75 -14.76 -4.21
CA THR A 53 4.75 -13.69 -4.08
C THR A 53 4.31 -13.52 -2.63
N HIS A 54 3.81 -12.34 -2.30
CA HIS A 54 3.26 -12.11 -0.95
C HIS A 54 1.99 -12.92 -0.71
N VAL A 55 1.20 -13.17 -1.76
CA VAL A 55 0.02 -14.04 -1.73
C VAL A 55 0.42 -15.47 -1.33
N LEU A 56 1.49 -16.02 -1.92
CA LEU A 56 2.04 -17.32 -1.54
C LEU A 56 2.44 -17.36 -0.06
N ARG A 57 3.05 -16.30 0.46
CA ARG A 57 3.40 -16.19 1.89
C ARG A 57 2.17 -16.16 2.79
N CYS A 58 1.09 -15.51 2.36
CA CYS A 58 -0.18 -15.51 3.08
C CYS A 58 -0.79 -16.91 3.15
N HIS A 59 -0.77 -17.67 2.05
CA HIS A 59 -1.21 -19.07 2.04
C HIS A 59 -0.35 -19.93 2.95
N ALA A 60 0.97 -19.75 2.92
CA ALA A 60 1.88 -20.45 3.81
C ALA A 60 1.56 -20.14 5.29
N ALA A 61 1.24 -18.88 5.62
CA ALA A 61 0.85 -18.49 6.97
C ALA A 61 -0.43 -19.21 7.43
N ALA A 62 -1.44 -19.34 6.57
CA ALA A 62 -2.68 -20.05 6.89
C ALA A 62 -2.48 -21.53 7.26
N LEU A 63 -1.41 -22.17 6.80
CA LEU A 63 -1.11 -23.57 7.14
C LEU A 63 -0.58 -23.75 8.57
N VAL A 64 0.00 -22.72 9.18
CA VAL A 64 0.69 -22.80 10.49
C VAL A 64 0.08 -21.93 11.57
N LEU A 65 -0.85 -21.05 11.20
CA LEU A 65 -1.61 -20.19 12.11
C LEU A 65 -2.84 -20.93 12.64
N PRO A 66 -3.26 -20.65 13.88
CA PRO A 66 -4.49 -21.20 14.44
C PRO A 66 -5.71 -20.59 13.73
N THR A 67 -6.81 -21.34 13.66
CA THR A 67 -8.06 -20.95 12.98
C THR A 67 -8.55 -19.52 13.30
N PRO A 68 -8.49 -19.02 14.55
CA PRO A 68 -8.94 -17.66 14.87
C PRO A 68 -8.03 -16.54 14.35
N ALA A 69 -6.89 -16.85 13.73
CA ALA A 69 -5.99 -15.85 13.17
C ALA A 69 -6.62 -15.11 11.98
N ILE A 70 -6.27 -13.84 11.82
CA ILE A 70 -6.82 -12.97 10.77
C ILE A 70 -5.66 -12.32 10.02
N ILE A 71 -5.57 -12.51 8.70
CA ILE A 71 -4.64 -11.71 7.88
C ILE A 71 -5.17 -10.28 7.75
N THR A 72 -4.30 -9.28 7.93
CA THR A 72 -4.70 -7.87 7.95
C THR A 72 -3.67 -6.96 7.27
N GLY A 73 -3.95 -5.64 7.29
CA GLY A 73 -3.02 -4.59 6.87
C GLY A 73 -2.57 -4.74 5.43
N ARG A 74 -1.27 -4.57 5.17
CA ARG A 74 -0.72 -4.64 3.80
C ARG A 74 -0.88 -6.03 3.18
N SER A 75 -0.92 -7.07 4.01
CA SER A 75 -1.13 -8.44 3.54
C SER A 75 -2.56 -8.65 3.06
N ALA A 76 -3.55 -8.19 3.84
CA ALA A 76 -4.94 -8.26 3.43
C ALA A 76 -5.23 -7.39 2.20
N ALA A 77 -4.71 -6.16 2.16
CA ALA A 77 -4.82 -5.29 0.98
C ALA A 77 -4.30 -5.98 -0.30
N THR A 78 -3.16 -6.67 -0.21
CA THR A 78 -2.59 -7.43 -1.33
C THR A 78 -3.51 -8.59 -1.75
N LEU A 79 -4.13 -9.28 -0.80
CA LEU A 79 -5.13 -10.32 -1.09
C LEU A 79 -6.42 -9.76 -1.70
N TYR A 80 -6.78 -8.51 -1.39
CA TYR A 80 -7.86 -7.77 -2.03
C TYR A 80 -7.50 -7.20 -3.41
N GLY A 81 -6.27 -7.39 -3.88
CA GLY A 81 -5.81 -6.98 -5.22
C GLY A 81 -5.04 -5.65 -5.25
N VAL A 82 -4.80 -5.00 -4.11
CA VAL A 82 -3.97 -3.78 -4.03
C VAL A 82 -2.59 -4.14 -3.50
N GLN A 83 -1.59 -4.12 -4.38
CA GLN A 83 -0.23 -4.56 -4.08
C GLN A 83 0.50 -3.61 -3.10
N LEU A 84 0.30 -3.81 -1.79
CA LEU A 84 0.93 -3.01 -0.73
C LEU A 84 2.07 -3.72 0.01
N ALA A 85 2.19 -5.04 -0.16
CA ALA A 85 3.27 -5.83 0.43
C ALA A 85 4.18 -6.39 -0.67
N ARG A 86 5.49 -6.37 -0.43
CA ARG A 86 6.45 -6.98 -1.37
C ARG A 86 6.49 -8.49 -1.19
N ALA A 87 6.98 -9.20 -2.21
CA ALA A 87 7.09 -10.66 -2.25
C ALA A 87 7.64 -11.32 -0.97
N HIS A 88 8.55 -10.67 -0.25
CA HIS A 88 9.24 -11.20 0.93
C HIS A 88 8.87 -10.51 2.24
N ASP A 89 7.92 -9.58 2.22
CA ASP A 89 7.48 -8.88 3.42
C ASP A 89 6.88 -9.87 4.43
N ARG A 90 6.90 -9.47 5.71
CA ARG A 90 6.26 -10.25 6.77
C ARG A 90 4.74 -10.23 6.57
N VAL A 91 4.10 -11.39 6.73
CA VAL A 91 2.64 -11.49 6.73
C VAL A 91 2.10 -10.84 7.99
N GLU A 92 1.17 -9.91 7.82
CA GLU A 92 0.56 -9.11 8.88
C GLU A 92 -0.69 -9.82 9.39
N VAL A 93 -0.72 -10.10 10.71
CA VAL A 93 -1.71 -11.02 11.30
C VAL A 93 -2.24 -10.47 12.63
N LEU A 94 -3.55 -10.56 12.86
CA LEU A 94 -4.17 -10.42 14.17
C LEU A 94 -4.36 -11.80 14.80
N VAL A 95 -4.04 -11.90 16.09
CA VAL A 95 -4.33 -13.07 16.92
C VAL A 95 -5.07 -12.61 18.17
N SER A 96 -6.09 -13.36 18.59
CA SER A 96 -6.79 -13.09 19.86
C SER A 96 -6.21 -13.96 20.97
N GLY A 97 -5.94 -13.38 22.14
CA GLY A 97 -5.62 -14.11 23.38
C GLY A 97 -4.28 -14.84 23.44
N GLN A 98 -3.49 -14.87 22.37
CA GLN A 98 -2.21 -15.60 22.32
C GLN A 98 -1.01 -14.65 22.34
N LYS A 99 -0.35 -14.55 23.51
CA LYS A 99 0.83 -13.70 23.76
C LYS A 99 2.09 -14.09 22.95
N TYR A 100 2.13 -15.28 22.32
CA TYR A 100 3.40 -15.92 21.94
C TYR A 100 3.71 -16.02 20.44
N MET A 101 2.90 -15.44 19.55
CA MET A 101 3.11 -15.60 18.10
C MET A 101 4.02 -14.54 17.46
N ASN A 102 4.54 -13.58 18.23
CA ASN A 102 5.19 -12.36 17.72
C ASN A 102 6.62 -12.56 17.17
N ARG A 103 7.15 -13.79 17.12
CA ARG A 103 8.57 -14.05 16.77
C ARG A 103 8.81 -15.11 15.70
N ARG A 104 7.75 -15.62 15.04
CA ARG A 104 7.96 -16.58 13.94
C ARG A 104 8.49 -15.86 12.70
N PHE A 105 9.60 -16.35 12.17
CA PHE A 105 10.20 -15.86 10.93
C PHE A 105 9.15 -15.79 9.82
N GLY A 106 8.99 -14.60 9.24
CA GLY A 106 8.03 -14.33 8.17
C GLY A 106 6.68 -13.77 8.61
N LEU A 107 6.39 -13.65 9.91
CA LEU A 107 5.12 -13.11 10.43
C LEU A 107 5.34 -11.81 11.22
N ARG A 108 4.33 -10.94 11.19
CA ARG A 108 4.18 -9.75 12.05
C ARG A 108 2.80 -9.84 12.71
N CYS A 109 2.79 -10.23 13.98
CA CYS A 109 1.56 -10.52 14.71
C CYS A 109 1.22 -9.40 15.70
N TRP A 110 -0.06 -9.09 15.84
CA TRP A 110 -0.59 -8.25 16.92
C TRP A 110 -1.66 -8.99 17.70
N SER A 111 -1.57 -8.92 19.03
CA SER A 111 -2.58 -9.46 19.92
C SER A 111 -3.68 -8.43 20.13
N VAL A 112 -4.77 -8.53 19.38
CA VAL A 112 -5.89 -7.57 19.43
C VAL A 112 -7.20 -8.34 19.45
N ARG A 113 -8.14 -7.88 20.29
CA ARG A 113 -9.52 -8.37 20.23
C ARG A 113 -10.15 -7.89 18.92
N SER A 114 -10.54 -8.82 18.07
CA SER A 114 -11.33 -8.58 16.87
C SER A 114 -12.75 -9.07 17.07
N TRP A 115 -13.69 -8.49 16.33
CA TRP A 115 -15.10 -8.86 16.32
C TRP A 115 -15.43 -9.67 15.08
N ASP A 116 -16.52 -10.43 15.12
CA ASP A 116 -16.91 -11.32 14.01
C ASP A 116 -17.21 -10.54 12.72
N PHE A 117 -17.75 -9.33 12.82
CA PHE A 117 -18.01 -8.46 11.66
C PHE A 117 -16.73 -7.88 11.03
N GLU A 118 -15.57 -8.03 11.67
CA GLU A 118 -14.29 -7.49 11.18
C GLU A 118 -13.48 -8.53 10.40
N ARG A 119 -14.05 -9.71 10.17
CA ARG A 119 -13.37 -10.82 9.52
C ARG A 119 -14.31 -11.61 8.62
N VAL A 120 -13.74 -12.21 7.59
CA VAL A 120 -14.39 -13.17 6.69
C VAL A 120 -13.56 -14.44 6.62
N GLU A 121 -14.20 -15.57 6.33
CA GLU A 121 -13.50 -16.84 6.16
C GLU A 121 -12.52 -16.77 4.98
N TRP A 122 -11.32 -17.32 5.18
CA TRP A 122 -10.29 -17.39 4.16
C TRP A 122 -9.45 -18.66 4.33
N GLY A 123 -9.85 -19.71 3.62
CA GLY A 123 -9.27 -21.04 3.78
C GLY A 123 -9.45 -21.56 5.20
N ARG A 124 -8.34 -21.82 5.90
CA ARG A 124 -8.33 -22.37 7.28
C ARG A 124 -8.33 -21.31 8.37
N ILE A 125 -8.16 -20.06 7.99
CA ILE A 125 -8.11 -18.90 8.89
C ILE A 125 -9.07 -17.84 8.39
N HIS A 126 -8.90 -16.60 8.83
CA HIS A 126 -9.73 -15.49 8.40
C HIS A 126 -8.92 -14.41 7.67
N LEU A 127 -9.62 -13.59 6.91
CA LEU A 127 -9.15 -12.36 6.31
C LEU A 127 -9.90 -11.18 6.95
N ALA A 128 -9.19 -10.10 7.29
CA ALA A 128 -9.82 -8.89 7.80
C ALA A 128 -10.73 -8.30 6.72
N THR A 129 -11.92 -7.78 7.08
CA THR A 129 -12.74 -7.04 6.11
C THR A 129 -11.99 -5.83 5.57
N ILE A 130 -12.48 -5.22 4.49
CA ILE A 130 -11.82 -4.05 3.91
C ILE A 130 -11.77 -2.87 4.89
N GLU A 131 -12.79 -2.68 5.72
CA GLU A 131 -12.84 -1.63 6.75
C GLU A 131 -11.83 -1.91 7.87
N ARG A 132 -11.71 -3.18 8.31
CA ARG A 132 -10.70 -3.58 9.29
C ARG A 132 -9.28 -3.42 8.73
N THR A 133 -9.10 -3.79 7.47
CA THR A 133 -7.83 -3.62 6.74
C THR A 133 -7.44 -2.15 6.67
N MET A 134 -8.38 -1.27 6.29
CA MET A 134 -8.19 0.18 6.29
C MET A 134 -7.81 0.70 7.68
N LEU A 135 -8.56 0.35 8.73
CA LEU A 135 -8.23 0.75 10.11
C LEU A 135 -6.80 0.34 10.48
N ASP A 136 -6.41 -0.90 10.21
CA ASP A 136 -5.11 -1.42 10.58
C ASP A 136 -3.97 -0.75 9.78
N LEU A 137 -4.19 -0.42 8.50
CA LEU A 137 -3.26 0.37 7.70
C LEU A 137 -3.07 1.77 8.30
N LEU A 138 -4.17 2.46 8.61
CA LEU A 138 -4.13 3.83 9.13
C LEU A 138 -3.58 3.93 10.56
N ALA A 139 -3.88 2.95 11.41
CA ALA A 139 -3.51 2.96 12.83
C ALA A 139 -2.04 2.57 13.07
N ARG A 140 -1.45 1.72 12.21
CA ARG A 140 -0.16 1.07 12.48
C ARG A 140 1.00 1.56 11.64
N ASN A 141 0.75 2.33 10.59
CA ASN A 141 1.82 2.86 9.72
C ASN A 141 2.10 4.34 10.01
N PRO A 142 3.31 4.84 9.69
CA PRO A 142 3.59 6.27 9.66
C PRO A 142 2.56 7.02 8.79
N LEU A 143 2.29 8.29 9.12
CA LEU A 143 1.19 9.05 8.50
C LEU A 143 1.20 9.02 6.96
N ARG A 144 2.37 9.20 6.34
CA ARG A 144 2.52 9.25 4.87
C ARG A 144 2.12 7.93 4.22
N SER A 145 2.75 6.83 4.65
CA SER A 145 2.46 5.51 4.11
C SER A 145 1.09 4.97 4.52
N ALA A 146 0.55 5.42 5.65
CA ALA A 146 -0.83 5.16 6.05
C ALA A 146 -1.83 5.79 5.07
N VAL A 147 -1.68 7.07 4.75
CA VAL A 147 -2.54 7.78 3.79
C VAL A 147 -2.38 7.19 2.40
N ALA A 148 -1.15 6.96 1.94
CA ALA A 148 -0.91 6.36 0.63
C ALA A 148 -1.55 4.97 0.47
N ALA A 149 -1.41 4.11 1.49
CA ALA A 149 -2.09 2.82 1.51
C ALA A 149 -3.62 2.96 1.49
N GLY A 150 -4.17 3.91 2.24
CA GLY A 150 -5.61 4.18 2.27
C GLY A 150 -6.15 4.72 0.94
N ASP A 151 -5.45 5.68 0.34
CA ASP A 151 -5.78 6.23 -0.98
C ASP A 151 -5.79 5.14 -2.03
N ALA A 152 -4.80 4.24 -2.03
CA ALA A 152 -4.75 3.11 -2.96
C ALA A 152 -5.97 2.18 -2.84
N LEU A 153 -6.49 1.95 -1.62
CA LEU A 153 -7.72 1.17 -1.44
C LEU A 153 -8.96 1.91 -1.96
N ILE A 154 -9.01 3.24 -1.80
CA ILE A 154 -10.12 4.07 -2.30
C ILE A 154 -10.07 4.16 -3.83
N HIS A 155 -8.88 4.40 -4.39
CA HIS A 155 -8.64 4.45 -5.82
C HIS A 155 -9.04 3.14 -6.51
N ALA A 156 -8.73 2.00 -5.90
CA ALA A 156 -9.15 0.67 -6.37
C ALA A 156 -10.67 0.40 -6.22
N GLY A 157 -11.45 1.35 -5.68
CA GLY A 157 -12.89 1.21 -5.49
C GLY A 157 -13.31 0.21 -4.41
N LEU A 158 -12.39 -0.24 -3.56
CA LEU A 158 -12.67 -1.25 -2.53
C LEU A 158 -13.43 -0.69 -1.32
N ILE A 159 -13.25 0.60 -1.04
CA ILE A 159 -13.90 1.32 0.05
C ILE A 159 -13.96 2.81 -0.29
N ASN A 160 -14.98 3.53 0.19
CA ASN A 160 -15.08 4.99 0.00
C ASN A 160 -14.81 5.74 1.32
N GLN A 161 -14.50 7.03 1.21
CA GLN A 161 -14.11 7.85 2.35
C GLN A 161 -15.20 7.95 3.43
N GLU A 162 -16.48 7.99 3.02
CA GLU A 162 -17.63 8.02 3.95
C GLU A 162 -17.67 6.77 4.82
N THR A 163 -17.48 5.59 4.22
CA THR A 163 -17.42 4.30 4.93
C THR A 163 -16.25 4.27 5.91
N VAL A 164 -15.08 4.80 5.52
CA VAL A 164 -13.93 4.93 6.43
C VAL A 164 -14.29 5.79 7.63
N TYR A 165 -14.85 6.98 7.43
CA TYR A 165 -15.22 7.86 8.54
C TYR A 165 -16.26 7.24 9.47
N ALA A 166 -17.31 6.64 8.90
CA ALA A 166 -18.34 5.96 9.67
C ALA A 166 -17.75 4.80 10.51
N PHE A 167 -16.89 3.98 9.91
CA PHE A 167 -16.24 2.87 10.59
C PHE A 167 -15.35 3.35 11.75
N LEU A 168 -14.65 4.48 11.61
CA LEU A 168 -13.73 4.99 12.63
C LEU A 168 -14.40 5.84 13.72
N ALA A 169 -15.61 6.37 13.49
CA ALA A 169 -16.22 7.41 14.32
C ALA A 169 -16.36 7.03 15.81
N ARG A 170 -16.86 5.83 16.11
CA ARG A 170 -17.17 5.38 17.49
C ARG A 170 -16.18 4.36 18.06
N ARG A 171 -15.00 4.28 17.45
CA ARG A 171 -13.97 3.31 17.84
C ARG A 171 -13.05 3.83 18.94
N HIS A 172 -12.53 2.90 19.73
CA HIS A 172 -11.61 3.17 20.84
C HIS A 172 -10.36 2.28 20.78
N ASP A 173 -10.05 1.72 19.61
CA ASP A 173 -8.87 0.88 19.38
C ASP A 173 -7.57 1.63 19.65
N HIS A 174 -6.53 0.88 20.02
CA HIS A 174 -5.17 1.43 20.05
C HIS A 174 -4.78 1.96 18.67
N GLY A 175 -4.33 3.21 18.61
CA GLY A 175 -3.98 3.89 17.37
C GLY A 175 -5.14 4.57 16.66
N ILE A 176 -6.36 4.59 17.23
CA ILE A 176 -7.52 5.24 16.59
C ILE A 176 -7.31 6.73 16.32
N VAL A 177 -6.61 7.45 17.21
CA VAL A 177 -6.28 8.87 16.99
C VAL A 177 -5.39 9.05 15.76
N ARG A 178 -4.40 8.17 15.56
CA ARG A 178 -3.56 8.16 14.37
C ARG A 178 -4.38 7.83 13.12
N ALA A 179 -5.27 6.85 13.23
CA ALA A 179 -6.14 6.46 12.12
C ALA A 179 -7.05 7.60 11.67
N ARG A 180 -7.69 8.31 12.61
CA ARG A 180 -8.52 9.48 12.31
C ARG A 180 -7.73 10.63 11.69
N ARG A 181 -6.51 10.88 12.18
CA ARG A 181 -5.60 11.88 11.58
C ARG A 181 -5.23 11.53 10.13
N ALA A 182 -4.96 10.27 9.85
CA ALA A 182 -4.67 9.81 8.50
C ALA A 182 -5.93 9.86 7.61
N ALA A 183 -7.09 9.44 8.14
CA ALA A 183 -8.37 9.48 7.43
C ALA A 183 -8.73 10.89 6.93
N ALA A 184 -8.46 11.91 7.74
CA ALA A 184 -8.66 13.32 7.39
C ALA A 184 -7.79 13.82 6.22
N LEU A 185 -6.77 13.06 5.83
CA LEU A 185 -5.87 13.37 4.71
C LEU A 185 -6.10 12.45 3.50
N LEU A 186 -7.05 11.52 3.56
CA LEU A 186 -7.32 10.62 2.43
C LEU A 186 -7.90 11.38 1.23
N ASP A 187 -7.42 11.02 0.05
CA ASP A 187 -7.89 11.48 -1.25
C ASP A 187 -7.60 10.41 -2.30
N GLY A 188 -8.62 9.64 -2.69
CA GLY A 188 -8.48 8.51 -3.62
C GLY A 188 -8.18 8.88 -5.08
N ARG A 189 -7.97 10.17 -5.38
CA ARG A 189 -7.56 10.61 -6.73
C ARG A 189 -6.09 10.35 -7.01
N ALA A 190 -5.23 10.26 -6.00
CA ALA A 190 -3.82 9.91 -6.21
C ALA A 190 -3.71 8.53 -6.86
N GLU A 191 -2.92 8.42 -7.94
CA GLU A 191 -2.84 7.20 -8.76
C GLU A 191 -1.66 6.31 -8.34
N SER A 192 -0.77 6.81 -7.48
CA SER A 192 0.36 6.07 -6.94
C SER A 192 0.64 6.38 -5.47
N LEU A 193 1.31 5.46 -4.77
CA LEU A 193 1.71 5.67 -3.38
C LEU A 193 2.60 6.91 -3.20
N PRO A 194 3.63 7.14 -4.04
CA PRO A 194 4.49 8.31 -3.89
C PRO A 194 3.75 9.64 -4.08
N GLU A 195 2.74 9.72 -4.96
CA GLU A 195 1.88 10.91 -5.09
C GLU A 195 1.15 11.23 -3.79
N SER A 196 0.50 10.23 -3.18
CA SER A 196 -0.16 10.40 -1.88
C SER A 196 0.83 10.82 -0.79
N GLU A 197 2.04 10.23 -0.76
CA GLU A 197 3.06 10.59 0.22
C GLU A 197 3.57 12.02 0.03
N LEU A 198 3.80 12.45 -1.22
CA LEU A 198 4.17 13.82 -1.56
C LEU A 198 3.05 14.80 -1.17
N ARG A 199 1.79 14.45 -1.43
CA ARG A 199 0.63 15.25 -1.02
C ARG A 199 0.60 15.46 0.50
N VAL A 200 0.80 14.40 1.27
CA VAL A 200 0.85 14.50 2.74
C VAL A 200 2.03 15.36 3.20
N VAL A 201 3.20 15.21 2.58
CA VAL A 201 4.38 16.06 2.86
C VAL A 201 4.06 17.53 2.70
N LEU A 202 3.46 17.90 1.57
CA LEU A 202 3.11 19.28 1.26
C LEU A 202 2.07 19.84 2.23
N VAL A 203 1.04 19.06 2.58
CA VAL A 203 0.05 19.44 3.59
C VAL A 203 0.71 19.66 4.95
N GLN A 204 1.64 18.79 5.36
CA GLN A 204 2.39 18.95 6.61
C GLN A 204 3.29 20.21 6.61
N ALA A 205 3.72 20.67 5.44
CA ALA A 205 4.49 21.90 5.25
C ALA A 205 3.60 23.16 5.14
N GLY A 206 2.28 23.03 5.24
CA GLY A 206 1.34 24.15 5.23
C GLY A 206 0.76 24.50 3.85
N PHE A 207 1.08 23.72 2.81
CA PHE A 207 0.52 23.90 1.48
C PHE A 207 -0.85 23.22 1.32
N ARG A 208 -1.59 23.60 0.28
CA ARG A 208 -2.89 23.02 -0.08
C ARG A 208 -2.84 22.41 -1.49
N PRO A 209 -2.19 21.25 -1.66
CA PRO A 209 -2.11 20.59 -2.96
C PRO A 209 -3.44 19.96 -3.38
N THR A 210 -3.81 20.15 -4.64
CA THR A 210 -4.93 19.46 -5.29
C THR A 210 -4.37 18.36 -6.20
N PRO A 211 -4.79 17.09 -6.03
CA PRO A 211 -4.37 16.01 -6.92
C PRO A 211 -5.09 15.98 -8.26
N GLN A 212 -4.40 15.46 -9.28
CA GLN A 212 -4.91 15.15 -10.60
C GLN A 212 -5.59 16.34 -11.29
N VAL A 213 -4.95 17.51 -11.25
CA VAL A 213 -5.49 18.76 -11.81
C VAL A 213 -5.33 18.78 -13.33
N GLU A 214 -6.42 19.07 -14.04
CA GLU A 214 -6.38 19.31 -15.47
C GLU A 214 -5.99 20.75 -15.78
N ILE A 215 -4.92 20.92 -16.55
CA ILE A 215 -4.49 22.19 -17.13
C ILE A 215 -5.11 22.31 -18.51
N ARG A 216 -5.76 23.45 -18.75
CA ARG A 216 -6.44 23.80 -20.01
C ARG A 216 -5.96 25.16 -20.52
N ASP A 217 -5.92 25.32 -21.83
CA ASP A 217 -5.65 26.58 -22.53
C ASP A 217 -6.86 27.03 -23.37
N GLY A 218 -6.70 28.09 -24.17
CA GLY A 218 -7.75 28.60 -25.06
C GLY A 218 -8.19 27.63 -26.17
N TYR A 219 -7.47 26.54 -26.37
CA TYR A 219 -7.73 25.51 -27.38
C TYR A 219 -8.19 24.18 -26.78
N GLY A 220 -8.18 24.03 -25.45
CA GLY A 220 -8.73 22.88 -24.74
C GLY A 220 -7.77 22.25 -23.72
N PHE A 221 -7.80 20.92 -23.63
CA PHE A 221 -6.97 20.17 -22.68
C PHE A 221 -5.49 20.21 -23.05
N VAL A 222 -4.64 20.47 -22.05
CA VAL A 222 -3.19 20.52 -22.21
C VAL A 222 -2.54 19.31 -21.57
N ALA A 223 -2.77 19.12 -20.27
CA ALA A 223 -2.22 18.03 -19.49
C ALA A 223 -3.01 17.83 -18.20
N ARG A 224 -2.89 16.65 -17.60
CA ARG A 224 -3.24 16.40 -16.20
C ARG A 224 -1.95 16.26 -15.41
N VAL A 225 -1.87 16.90 -14.25
CA VAL A 225 -0.69 16.88 -13.38
C VAL A 225 -1.00 16.21 -12.05
N ASP A 226 -0.02 15.51 -11.48
CA ASP A 226 -0.25 14.65 -10.30
C ASP A 226 -0.71 15.46 -9.09
N LEU A 227 -0.03 16.57 -8.81
CA LEU A 227 -0.38 17.52 -7.74
C LEU A 227 -0.20 18.95 -8.23
N ALA A 228 -1.06 19.85 -7.78
CA ALA A 228 -0.98 21.26 -8.09
C ALA A 228 -1.17 22.14 -6.83
N LEU A 229 -0.35 23.19 -6.72
CA LEU A 229 -0.67 24.38 -5.92
C LEU A 229 -1.29 25.40 -6.88
N GLU A 230 -2.61 25.28 -7.09
CA GLU A 230 -3.34 26.00 -8.14
C GLU A 230 -3.19 27.52 -8.02
N GLU A 231 -3.25 28.05 -6.79
CA GLU A 231 -3.12 29.49 -6.50
C GLU A 231 -1.79 30.10 -6.96
N ALA A 232 -0.72 29.29 -6.99
CA ALA A 232 0.61 29.71 -7.43
C ALA A 232 0.98 29.14 -8.81
N LYS A 233 0.05 28.43 -9.49
CA LYS A 233 0.31 27.68 -10.73
C LYS A 233 1.59 26.82 -10.66
N ILE A 234 1.76 26.07 -9.58
CA ILE A 234 2.86 25.11 -9.43
C ILE A 234 2.32 23.70 -9.62
N ALA A 235 2.89 22.95 -10.56
CA ALA A 235 2.62 21.53 -10.76
C ALA A 235 3.78 20.72 -10.19
N LEU A 236 3.48 19.66 -9.44
CA LEU A 236 4.45 18.68 -8.97
C LEU A 236 4.13 17.33 -9.62
N GLU A 237 5.10 16.77 -10.31
CA GLU A 237 4.98 15.49 -11.03
C GLU A 237 5.90 14.47 -10.37
N TYR A 238 5.36 13.34 -9.94
CA TYR A 238 6.19 12.24 -9.45
C TYR A 238 6.74 11.45 -10.64
N ASP A 239 8.05 11.26 -10.63
CA ASP A 239 8.74 10.52 -11.65
C ASP A 239 9.29 9.23 -11.05
N GLY A 240 8.62 8.13 -11.37
CA GLY A 240 8.88 6.79 -10.83
C GLY A 240 10.11 6.09 -11.40
N ALA A 241 10.57 6.51 -12.58
CA ALA A 241 11.84 6.16 -13.25
C ALA A 241 11.74 6.60 -14.71
N TRP A 242 12.60 7.51 -15.17
CA TRP A 242 12.78 7.79 -16.59
C TRP A 242 13.22 6.52 -17.30
N HIS A 243 12.35 5.94 -18.12
CA HIS A 243 12.78 5.01 -19.13
C HIS A 243 13.60 5.79 -20.18
N ALA A 244 14.80 5.31 -20.47
CA ALA A 244 15.73 5.91 -21.43
C ALA A 244 15.30 5.65 -22.89
N ASP A 245 14.01 5.81 -23.20
CA ASP A 245 13.51 5.81 -24.56
C ASP A 245 13.57 7.25 -25.10
N PRO A 246 14.41 7.52 -26.12
CA PRO A 246 14.52 8.86 -26.73
C PRO A 246 13.19 9.40 -27.26
N ALA A 247 12.28 8.53 -27.70
CA ALA A 247 10.96 8.95 -28.18
C ALA A 247 10.05 9.44 -27.05
N GLN A 248 10.09 8.77 -25.89
CA GLN A 248 9.39 9.23 -24.68
C GLN A 248 9.94 10.56 -24.19
N HIS A 249 11.26 10.75 -24.27
CA HIS A 249 11.91 12.00 -23.87
C HIS A 249 11.41 13.22 -24.67
N ALA A 250 11.25 13.09 -25.99
CA ALA A 250 10.75 14.18 -26.82
C ALA A 250 9.29 14.55 -26.52
N LEU A 251 8.44 13.54 -26.27
CA LEU A 251 7.04 13.72 -25.90
C LEU A 251 6.91 14.39 -24.52
N ASP A 252 7.73 13.99 -23.55
CA ASP A 252 7.74 14.61 -22.21
C ASP A 252 8.21 16.06 -22.26
N GLN A 253 9.23 16.37 -23.06
CA GLN A 253 9.66 17.76 -23.25
C GLN A 253 8.55 18.62 -23.87
N GLU A 254 7.81 18.11 -24.85
CA GLU A 254 6.68 18.82 -25.44
C GLU A 254 5.55 19.04 -24.43
N ARG A 255 5.20 18.01 -23.67
CA ARG A 255 4.20 18.11 -22.59
C ARG A 255 4.58 19.20 -21.58
N LEU A 256 5.83 19.18 -21.10
CA LEU A 256 6.33 20.19 -20.16
C LEU A 256 6.35 21.60 -20.77
N ARG A 257 6.69 21.74 -22.05
CA ARG A 257 6.65 23.03 -22.76
C ARG A 257 5.24 23.59 -22.79
N ARG A 258 4.23 22.78 -23.12
CA ARG A 258 2.82 23.23 -23.14
C ARG A 258 2.30 23.63 -21.76
N ILE A 259 2.64 22.85 -20.73
CA ILE A 259 2.29 23.20 -19.34
C ILE A 259 2.91 24.57 -18.96
N ARG A 260 4.19 24.78 -19.26
CA ARG A 260 4.88 26.05 -19.01
C ARG A 260 4.30 27.22 -19.80
N ALA A 261 3.88 26.99 -21.05
CA ALA A 261 3.20 28.00 -21.86
C ALA A 261 1.88 28.47 -21.24
N CYS A 262 1.23 27.64 -20.42
CA CYS A 262 0.04 28.00 -19.63
C CYS A 262 0.38 28.79 -18.35
N GLY A 263 1.65 29.15 -18.14
CA GLY A 263 2.14 29.89 -16.99
C GLY A 263 2.42 29.03 -15.75
N TRP A 264 2.46 27.70 -15.92
CA TRP A 264 2.73 26.79 -14.81
C TRP A 264 4.23 26.56 -14.60
N HIS A 265 4.62 26.48 -13.33
CA HIS A 265 5.95 26.03 -12.93
C HIS A 265 5.90 24.56 -12.57
N VAL A 266 6.69 23.73 -13.26
CA VAL A 266 6.70 22.28 -13.04
C VAL A 266 7.93 21.88 -12.23
N ILE A 267 7.69 21.20 -11.11
CA ILE A 267 8.71 20.60 -10.24
C ILE A 267 8.61 19.07 -10.39
N VAL A 268 9.64 18.45 -10.96
CA VAL A 268 9.71 16.99 -11.08
C VAL A 268 10.27 16.39 -9.80
N VAL A 269 9.57 15.43 -9.22
CA VAL A 269 9.89 14.81 -7.93
C VAL A 269 10.28 13.35 -8.14
N THR A 270 11.59 13.06 -8.03
CA THR A 270 12.09 11.69 -8.07
C THR A 270 11.97 11.01 -6.70
N ALA A 271 12.10 9.69 -6.67
CA ALA A 271 12.18 8.92 -5.42
C ALA A 271 13.31 9.43 -4.49
N GLU A 272 14.49 9.77 -5.03
CA GLU A 272 15.60 10.34 -4.25
C GLU A 272 15.19 11.66 -3.59
N ARG A 273 14.55 12.56 -4.34
CA ARG A 273 14.07 13.84 -3.83
C ARG A 273 13.04 13.68 -2.72
N LEU A 274 12.08 12.77 -2.91
CA LEU A 274 11.01 12.53 -1.94
C LEU A 274 11.51 11.85 -0.65
N TYR A 275 12.38 10.84 -0.78
CA TYR A 275 12.76 9.98 0.35
C TYR A 275 14.10 10.32 1.00
N GLN A 276 15.02 10.95 0.28
CA GLN A 276 16.39 11.21 0.75
C GLN A 276 16.70 12.71 0.87
N ARG A 277 16.10 13.55 0.01
CA ARG A 277 16.37 15.00 -0.07
C ARG A 277 15.12 15.86 0.15
N LEU A 278 14.26 15.41 1.06
CA LEU A 278 12.98 16.07 1.31
C LEU A 278 13.09 17.55 1.73
N PRO A 279 14.04 17.96 2.60
CA PRO A 279 14.19 19.37 2.96
C PRO A 279 14.49 20.26 1.74
N ASP A 280 15.33 19.79 0.82
CA ASP A 280 15.69 20.51 -0.41
C ASP A 280 14.46 20.67 -1.32
N LEU A 281 13.67 19.59 -1.49
CA LEU A 281 12.42 19.63 -2.25
C LEU A 281 11.44 20.65 -1.65
N LEU A 282 11.24 20.64 -0.33
CA LEU A 282 10.34 21.59 0.32
C LEU A 282 10.83 23.04 0.21
N ALA A 283 12.14 23.27 0.29
CA ALA A 283 12.73 24.60 0.10
C ALA A 283 12.50 25.12 -1.33
N GLU A 284 12.65 24.27 -2.35
CA GLU A 284 12.34 24.62 -3.75
C GLU A 284 10.87 24.95 -3.95
N VAL A 285 9.97 24.11 -3.41
CA VAL A 285 8.52 24.38 -3.48
C VAL A 285 8.18 25.70 -2.81
N GLN A 286 8.73 25.97 -1.62
CA GLN A 286 8.51 27.22 -0.90
C GLN A 286 9.04 28.43 -1.67
N ALA A 287 10.24 28.34 -2.25
CA ALA A 287 10.80 29.42 -3.06
C ALA A 287 9.95 29.70 -4.31
N ALA A 288 9.53 28.64 -5.01
CA ALA A 288 8.66 28.76 -6.18
C ALA A 288 7.29 29.36 -5.84
N PHE A 289 6.75 29.02 -4.67
CA PHE A 289 5.46 29.50 -4.17
C PHE A 289 5.52 30.97 -3.76
N THR A 290 6.55 31.38 -3.02
CA THR A 290 6.74 32.79 -2.63
C THR A 290 6.97 33.70 -3.84
N ALA A 291 7.68 33.24 -4.87
CA ALA A 291 7.92 34.03 -6.08
C ALA A 291 6.68 34.27 -6.96
N ARG A 292 5.55 33.61 -6.65
CA ARG A 292 4.32 33.63 -7.47
C ARG A 292 3.08 34.12 -6.71
N ARG A 293 3.23 34.54 -5.46
CA ARG A 293 2.23 35.32 -4.72
C ARG A 293 2.57 36.80 -4.79
#